data_AF-A0A5J9V878-F1
#
_entry.id   AF-A0A5J9V878-F1
#
_cell.length_a   1.000
_cell.length_b   1.000
_cell.length_c   1.000
_cell.angle_alpha   90.00
_cell.angle_beta   90.00
_cell.angle_gamma   90.00
#
_symmetry.space_group_name_H-M   'P 1'
#
loop_
_entity.id
_entity.type
_entity.pdbx_description
1 polymer ?
#
loop_
_entity_poly.entity_id
_entity_poly.type
_entity_poly.pdbx_seq_one_letter_code
_entity_poly.pdbx_strand_id
1 'polypeptide(L)'
;MEGQIAEAIASPTVDTDCSIRRSFVLQNEFFLDGARVMAIDASSQVILTSGRAPGVGPEHILTKISMFAGLGMQNIHLPPDTKAIRDICILPGGRAVFASLGRKLSIASMATNNVVLQYDLPVIL
;
A
#
# COMPACT_ATOMS: atom_id res chain seq x y z
N MET A 1 -38.95 31.57 26.81
CA MET A 1 -38.80 30.24 26.21
C MET A 1 -38.75 30.46 24.71
N GLU A 2 -37.64 30.08 24.09
CA GLU A 2 -37.37 30.05 22.63
C GLU A 2 -37.16 31.43 21.99
N GLY A 3 -36.12 31.74 21.21
CA GLY A 3 -34.96 31.01 20.71
C GLY A 3 -34.38 31.87 19.58
N GLN A 4 -33.21 32.47 19.80
CA GLN A 4 -32.28 32.90 18.71
C GLN A 4 -31.93 31.63 17.91
N ILE A 5 -31.75 31.61 16.58
CA ILE A 5 -30.91 32.41 15.68
C ILE A 5 -31.36 32.02 14.26
N ALA A 6 -31.60 32.97 13.36
CA ALA A 6 -31.73 32.69 11.93
C ALA A 6 -30.44 33.11 11.24
N GLU A 7 -29.59 32.13 10.92
CA GLU A 7 -28.38 32.36 10.13
C GLU A 7 -28.73 32.13 8.64
N ALA A 8 -28.56 33.20 7.85
CA ALA A 8 -28.77 33.16 6.42
C ALA A 8 -27.66 32.32 5.76
N ILE A 9 -27.99 31.10 5.35
CA ILE A 9 -27.14 30.28 4.51
C ILE A 9 -27.05 30.94 3.13
N ALA A 10 -25.93 31.62 2.88
CA ALA A 10 -25.54 32.07 1.56
C ALA A 10 -25.54 30.88 0.59
N SER A 11 -26.36 30.99 -0.46
CA SER A 11 -26.37 30.08 -1.59
C SER A 11 -25.00 30.11 -2.28
N PRO A 12 -24.30 28.97 -2.43
CA PRO A 12 -23.17 28.94 -3.34
C PRO A 12 -23.74 29.09 -4.76
N THR A 13 -23.33 30.17 -5.41
CA THR A 13 -23.58 30.43 -6.82
C THR A 13 -23.20 29.18 -7.62
N VAL A 14 -24.16 28.71 -8.43
CA VAL A 14 -23.96 27.61 -9.37
C VAL A 14 -22.99 28.11 -10.44
N ASP A 15 -21.70 27.88 -10.20
CA ASP A 15 -20.71 27.90 -11.27
C ASP A 15 -21.05 26.75 -12.19
N THR A 16 -21.80 27.09 -13.24
CA THR A 16 -22.17 26.20 -14.32
C THR A 16 -20.96 26.08 -15.25
N ASP A 17 -19.89 25.46 -14.75
CA ASP A 17 -18.87 24.89 -15.61
C ASP A 17 -19.16 23.39 -15.72
N CYS A 18 -19.78 23.01 -16.84
CA CYS A 18 -19.99 21.62 -17.23
C CYS A 18 -18.67 21.04 -17.75
N SER A 19 -17.61 21.12 -16.93
CA SER A 19 -16.46 20.24 -17.01
C SER A 19 -16.67 19.20 -15.92
N ILE A 20 -16.77 17.92 -16.28
CA ILE A 20 -17.00 16.84 -15.31
C ILE A 20 -15.87 16.90 -14.27
N ARG A 21 -16.12 17.51 -13.10
CA ARG A 21 -15.25 17.44 -11.94
C ARG A 21 -15.24 15.99 -11.48
N ARG A 22 -14.30 15.21 -12.00
CA ARG A 22 -14.04 13.86 -11.52
C ARG A 22 -13.45 14.00 -10.12
N SER A 23 -14.29 13.83 -9.11
CA SER A 23 -13.87 13.79 -7.72
C SER A 23 -13.34 12.41 -7.38
N PHE A 24 -12.28 12.36 -6.57
CA PHE A 24 -11.87 11.13 -5.92
C PHE A 24 -12.77 10.92 -4.71
N VAL A 25 -13.44 9.78 -4.64
CA VAL A 25 -14.25 9.36 -3.50
C VAL A 25 -13.52 8.22 -2.80
N LEU A 26 -13.31 8.36 -1.49
CA LEU A 26 -12.72 7.29 -0.67
C LEU A 26 -13.61 6.05 -0.75
N GLN A 27 -13.08 4.96 -1.29
CA GLN A 27 -13.80 3.69 -1.39
C GLN A 27 -13.51 2.77 -0.21
N ASN A 28 -12.27 2.77 0.28
CA ASN A 28 -11.84 1.87 1.35
C ASN A 28 -10.63 2.42 2.11
N GLU A 29 -10.49 2.00 3.37
CA GLU A 29 -9.39 2.38 4.25
C GLU A 29 -8.80 1.11 4.91
N PHE A 30 -7.46 1.03 4.93
CA PHE A 30 -6.74 -0.12 5.50
C PHE A 30 -5.69 0.37 6.50
N PHE A 31 -5.70 -0.24 7.69
CA PHE A 31 -4.69 0.04 8.70
C PHE A 31 -3.45 -0.83 8.48
N LEU A 32 -2.30 -0.18 8.33
CA LEU A 32 -1.01 -0.84 8.09
C LEU A 32 0.02 -0.26 9.04
N ASP A 33 0.54 -1.09 9.95
CA ASP A 33 1.56 -0.64 10.88
C ASP A 33 2.92 -0.52 10.19
N GLY A 34 3.65 0.56 10.49
CA GLY A 34 4.99 0.79 9.97
C GLY A 34 5.10 0.85 8.45
N ALA A 35 4.00 1.17 7.74
CA ALA A 35 4.01 1.29 6.29
C ALA A 35 5.01 2.35 5.81
N ARG A 36 5.75 2.06 4.74
CA ARG A 36 6.84 2.93 4.24
C ARG A 36 6.84 3.13 2.75
N VAL A 37 6.86 2.03 2.00
CA VAL A 37 6.85 2.05 0.53
C VAL A 37 5.75 1.16 0.00
N MET A 38 5.18 1.57 -1.14
CA MET A 38 4.14 0.82 -1.84
C MET A 38 4.38 0.84 -3.34
N ALA A 39 3.91 -0.21 -4.01
CA ALA A 39 3.85 -0.34 -5.44
C ALA A 39 2.41 -0.71 -5.85
N ILE A 40 1.97 -0.20 -6.99
CA ILE A 40 0.60 -0.37 -7.48
C ILE A 40 0.67 -1.03 -8.85
N ASP A 41 -0.04 -2.14 -9.01
CA ASP A 41 -0.34 -2.73 -10.30
C ASP A 41 -1.81 -2.51 -10.62
N ALA A 42 -2.07 -1.50 -11.46
CA ALA A 42 -3.41 -1.16 -11.88
C ALA A 42 -4.07 -2.24 -12.75
N SER A 43 -3.27 -3.05 -13.46
CA SER A 43 -3.81 -4.10 -14.35
C SER A 43 -4.39 -5.25 -13.54
N SER A 44 -3.69 -5.67 -12.47
CA SER A 44 -4.18 -6.70 -11.55
C SER A 44 -4.99 -6.13 -10.38
N GLN A 45 -5.11 -4.80 -10.29
CA GLN A 45 -5.76 -4.09 -9.19
C GLN A 45 -5.22 -4.49 -7.81
N VAL A 46 -3.89 -4.59 -7.73
CA VAL A 46 -3.18 -4.96 -6.51
C VAL A 46 -2.30 -3.81 -6.04
N ILE A 47 -2.36 -3.53 -4.74
CA ILE A 47 -1.37 -2.71 -4.04
C ILE A 47 -0.47 -3.65 -3.24
N LEU A 48 0.83 -3.47 -3.36
CA LEU A 48 1.80 -4.13 -2.51
C LEU A 48 2.46 -3.08 -1.62
N THR A 49 2.47 -3.28 -0.31
CA THR A 49 3.05 -2.34 0.64
C THR A 49 4.00 -3.04 1.59
N SER A 50 5.12 -2.41 1.91
CA SER A 50 5.96 -2.84 3.05
C SER A 50 5.33 -2.36 4.35
N GLY A 51 5.49 -3.12 5.42
CA GLY A 51 5.10 -2.69 6.76
C GLY A 51 5.65 -3.61 7.84
N ARG A 52 5.03 -3.55 9.02
CA ARG A 52 5.27 -4.46 10.14
C ARG A 52 4.07 -5.39 10.32
N ALA A 53 4.34 -6.61 10.79
CA ALA A 53 3.29 -7.54 11.14
C ALA A 53 2.42 -6.96 12.27
N PRO A 54 1.09 -7.16 12.25
CA PRO A 54 0.24 -6.78 13.37
C PRO A 54 0.64 -7.56 14.63
N GLY A 55 1.09 -6.87 15.69
CA GLY A 55 1.52 -7.47 16.94
C GLY A 55 2.80 -6.84 17.51
N VAL A 56 3.19 -7.21 18.74
CA VAL A 56 4.29 -6.59 19.53
C VAL A 56 5.70 -6.95 19.01
N GLY A 57 5.86 -7.21 17.71
CA GLY A 57 7.10 -7.68 17.09
C GLY A 57 7.73 -6.69 16.10
N PRO A 58 9.07 -6.71 15.92
CA PRO A 58 9.77 -5.95 14.88
C PRO A 58 9.74 -6.67 13.51
N GLU A 59 8.85 -7.64 13.31
CA GLU A 59 8.79 -8.42 12.07
C GLU A 59 8.34 -7.52 10.91
N HIS A 60 9.18 -7.45 9.89
CA HIS A 60 8.86 -6.72 8.67
C HIS A 60 8.17 -7.66 7.69
N ILE A 61 7.11 -7.18 7.06
CA ILE A 61 6.30 -7.95 6.10
C ILE A 61 6.04 -7.15 4.83
N LEU A 62 5.67 -7.87 3.78
CA LEU A 62 4.97 -7.32 2.64
C LEU A 62 3.48 -7.63 2.76
N THR A 63 2.62 -6.65 2.56
CA THR A 63 1.17 -6.84 2.53
C THR A 63 0.67 -6.59 1.12
N LYS A 64 0.04 -7.61 0.55
CA LYS A 64 -0.66 -7.56 -0.73
C LYS A 64 -2.13 -7.25 -0.47
N ILE A 65 -2.62 -6.17 -1.05
CA ILE A 65 -4.01 -5.71 -0.96
C ILE A 65 -4.63 -5.88 -2.33
N SER A 66 -5.61 -6.77 -2.43
CA SER A 66 -6.40 -6.94 -3.65
C SER A 66 -7.64 -6.04 -3.58
N MET A 67 -7.87 -5.26 -4.63
CA MET A 67 -9.08 -4.44 -4.75
C MET A 67 -10.30 -5.26 -5.24
N PHE A 68 -10.10 -6.49 -5.71
CA PHE A 68 -11.22 -7.39 -5.96
C PHE A 68 -11.92 -7.77 -4.65
N ALA A 69 -13.25 -7.72 -4.66
CA ALA A 69 -14.09 -8.08 -3.53
C ALA A 69 -13.73 -9.49 -3.02
N GLY A 70 -13.52 -9.63 -1.71
CA GLY A 70 -13.33 -10.91 -1.03
C GLY A 70 -11.88 -11.42 -0.94
N LEU A 71 -10.91 -10.84 -1.64
CA LEU A 71 -9.50 -11.29 -1.56
C LEU A 71 -8.69 -10.60 -0.45
N GLY A 72 -9.14 -9.43 0.01
CA GLY A 72 -8.63 -8.74 1.21
C GLY A 72 -7.12 -8.47 1.22
N MET A 73 -6.56 -8.45 2.42
CA MET A 73 -5.13 -8.24 2.70
C MET A 73 -4.46 -9.59 2.96
N GLN A 74 -3.34 -9.83 2.30
CA GLN A 74 -2.55 -11.06 2.42
C GLN A 74 -1.12 -10.69 2.76
N ASN A 75 -0.57 -11.30 3.82
CA ASN A 75 0.79 -11.06 4.24
C ASN A 75 1.75 -12.03 3.55
N ILE A 76 2.88 -11.50 3.10
CA ILE A 76 4.03 -12.21 2.56
C ILE A 76 5.14 -12.05 3.61
N HIS A 77 5.44 -13.14 4.30
CA HIS A 77 6.51 -13.15 5.31
C HIS A 77 7.87 -13.01 4.62
N LEU A 78 8.72 -12.17 5.21
CA LEU A 78 10.06 -11.95 4.70
C LEU A 78 11.01 -12.97 5.32
N PRO A 79 12.02 -13.43 4.56
CA PRO A 79 13.10 -14.22 5.14
C PRO A 79 13.79 -13.47 6.29
N PRO A 80 14.44 -14.19 7.21
CA PRO A 80 15.23 -13.58 8.28
C PRO A 80 16.24 -12.55 7.75
N ASP A 81 16.57 -11.57 8.59
CA ASP A 81 17.54 -10.50 8.29
C ASP A 81 17.19 -9.56 7.14
N THR A 82 16.00 -9.66 6.53
CA THR A 82 15.57 -8.72 5.49
C THR A 82 15.50 -7.28 6.02
N LYS A 83 15.11 -7.06 7.28
CA LYS A 83 14.87 -5.73 7.88
C LYS A 83 13.86 -4.91 7.06
N ALA A 84 13.79 -3.60 7.32
CA ALA A 84 12.86 -2.71 6.63
C ALA A 84 13.13 -2.63 5.13
N ILE A 85 12.07 -2.81 4.35
CA ILE A 85 12.09 -2.59 2.90
C ILE A 85 12.18 -1.09 2.62
N ARG A 86 12.99 -0.74 1.62
CA ARG A 86 13.27 0.64 1.21
C ARG A 86 12.76 0.96 -0.18
N ASP A 87 12.56 -0.05 -1.01
CA ASP A 87 12.05 0.13 -2.36
C ASP A 87 11.33 -1.14 -2.82
N ILE A 88 10.29 -0.96 -3.64
CA ILE A 88 9.47 -2.04 -4.21
C ILE A 88 9.15 -1.68 -5.66
N CYS A 89 9.33 -2.64 -6.56
CA CYS A 89 8.91 -2.57 -7.94
C CYS A 89 8.08 -3.81 -8.28
N ILE A 90 6.88 -3.60 -8.84
CA ILE A 90 6.10 -4.69 -9.42
C ILE A 90 6.55 -4.88 -10.87
N LEU A 91 6.96 -6.10 -11.19
CA LEU A 91 7.35 -6.53 -12.52
C LEU A 91 6.14 -7.13 -13.26
N PRO A 92 6.15 -7.10 -14.60
CA PRO A 92 5.22 -7.87 -15.41
C PRO A 92 5.19 -9.35 -15.00
N GLY A 93 4.02 -9.97 -15.07
CA GLY A 93 3.83 -11.38 -14.71
C GLY A 93 3.66 -11.65 -13.20
N GLY A 94 3.31 -10.63 -12.41
CA GLY A 94 2.91 -10.82 -11.01
C GLY A 94 4.07 -11.13 -10.07
N ARG A 95 5.24 -10.53 -10.32
CA ARG A 95 6.42 -10.63 -9.45
C ARG A 95 6.70 -9.26 -8.85
N ALA A 96 7.25 -9.23 -7.65
CA ALA A 96 7.71 -8.00 -7.01
C ALA A 96 9.19 -8.12 -6.69
N VAL A 97 9.98 -7.12 -7.07
CA VAL A 97 11.37 -6.94 -6.64
C VAL A 97 11.37 -5.92 -5.52
N PHE A 98 12.17 -6.16 -4.49
CA PHE A 98 12.30 -5.20 -3.41
C PHE A 98 13.71 -5.21 -2.81
N ALA A 99 14.14 -4.02 -2.39
CA ALA A 99 15.42 -3.81 -1.72
C ALA A 99 15.18 -3.47 -0.25
N SER A 100 16.06 -3.95 0.63
CA SER A 100 15.88 -3.79 2.07
C SER A 100 17.15 -3.34 2.80
N LEU A 101 16.96 -2.78 3.99
CA LEU A 101 18.05 -2.39 4.90
C LEU A 101 18.88 -3.56 5.42
N GLY A 102 18.40 -4.80 5.23
CA GLY A 102 19.16 -6.02 5.46
C GLY A 102 20.28 -6.25 4.45
N ARG A 103 20.49 -5.30 3.51
CA ARG A 103 21.34 -5.48 2.33
C ARG A 103 20.86 -6.68 1.51
N LYS A 104 19.54 -6.81 1.36
CA LYS A 104 18.94 -7.86 0.53
C LYS A 104 18.25 -7.23 -0.68
N LEU A 105 18.42 -7.87 -1.82
CA LEU A 105 17.59 -7.67 -3.01
C LEU A 105 16.81 -8.97 -3.23
N SER A 106 15.48 -8.89 -3.16
CA SER A 106 14.63 -10.07 -3.13
C SER A 106 13.54 -10.01 -4.20
N ILE A 107 13.10 -11.18 -4.65
CA ILE A 107 11.97 -11.33 -5.57
C ILE A 107 10.88 -12.13 -4.87
N ALA A 108 9.67 -11.60 -4.83
CA ALA A 108 8.48 -12.30 -4.38
C ALA A 108 7.55 -12.62 -5.56
N SER A 109 6.93 -13.80 -5.50
CA SER A 109 5.83 -14.17 -6.38
C SER A 109 4.52 -13.72 -5.74
N MET A 110 3.77 -12.85 -6.42
CA MET A 110 2.46 -12.41 -5.95
C MET A 110 1.37 -13.47 -6.19
N ALA A 111 1.65 -14.52 -6.96
CA ALA A 111 0.74 -15.65 -7.15
C ALA A 111 0.80 -16.62 -5.97
N THR A 112 2.00 -16.90 -5.46
CA THR A 112 2.22 -17.82 -4.34
C THR A 112 2.42 -17.11 -3.01
N ASN A 113 2.49 -15.79 -3.00
CA ASN A 113 2.74 -14.96 -1.81
C ASN A 113 4.00 -15.36 -1.03
N ASN A 114 5.07 -15.71 -1.76
CA ASN A 114 6.33 -16.16 -1.18
C ASN A 114 7.51 -15.45 -1.82
N VAL A 115 8.58 -15.25 -1.04
CA VAL A 115 9.89 -14.83 -1.55
C VAL A 115 10.54 -16.02 -2.24
N VAL A 116 10.80 -15.88 -3.54
CA VAL A 116 11.33 -16.95 -4.40
C VAL A 116 12.83 -16.81 -4.66
N LEU A 117 13.38 -15.60 -4.51
CA LEU A 117 14.80 -15.34 -4.66
C LEU A 117 15.24 -14.27 -3.65
N GLN A 118 16.43 -14.44 -3.10
CA GLN A 118 17.07 -13.44 -2.25
C GLN A 118 18.55 -13.37 -2.57
N TYR A 119 19.05 -12.16 -2.75
CA TYR A 119 20.45 -11.86 -3.05
C TYR A 119 21.02 -10.91 -2.01
N ASP A 120 22.22 -11.21 -1.53
CA ASP A 120 22.98 -10.37 -0.60
C ASP A 120 23.73 -9.26 -1.35
N LEU A 121 23.40 -8.01 -1.04
CA LEU A 121 24.07 -6.85 -1.61
C LEU A 121 25.46 -6.67 -0.95
N PRO A 122 26.50 -6.44 -1.76
CA PRO A 122 27.86 -6.26 -1.25
C PRO A 122 27.95 -5.02 -0.36
N VAL A 123 28.85 -5.08 0.63
CA VAL A 123 29.31 -3.85 1.30
C VAL A 123 30.26 -3.19 0.32
N ILE A 124 29.90 -2.02 -0.18
CA ILE A 124 30.88 -1.17 -0.85
C ILE A 124 31.74 -0.61 0.28
N LEU A 125 32.97 -1.11 0.39
CA LEU A 125 34.00 -0.67 1.34
C LEU A 125 34.60 0.67 0.89
#